data_AF-A0A9P8KUH3-F1
#
_entry.id   AF-A0A9P8KUH3-F1
#
_cell.length_a   1.000
_cell.length_b   1.000
_cell.length_c   1.000
_cell.angle_alpha   90.00
_cell.angle_beta   90.00
_cell.angle_gamma   90.00
#
_symmetry.space_group_name_H-M   'P 1'
#
loop_
_entity.id
_entity.type
_entity.pdbx_description
1 polymer ?
#
loop_
_entity_poly.entity_id
_entity_poly.type
_entity_poly.pdbx_seq_one_letter_code
_entity_poly.pdbx_strand_id
1 'polypeptide(L)'
;MPRSAADATRFTATAPHAHSKSSRIPSASPTMPSPPNRQETPQQKVARLRAAALKAKEGNISAFDKVVVRGRVWADRAHRFVTLSLVGLTGLSAIYATVAITDMLLHNRRKKREYFAQQSHLLSVSIADAAAAEALGTATEPQIALLKREREHAAYLEELERQKNPGVVERTKEWLFSGLKRDEGEEAGSKDGTPAGEGMAYDRVLAQVQALNAEQETEKEEGRMLDRPGEASSPSPSSTPSLQSEPSSSSSSRSWTSWLGTRR
;
A
#
# COMPACT_ATOMS: atom_id res chain seq x y z
N MET A 1 6.88 16.67 77.69
CA MET A 1 7.91 17.51 77.05
C MET A 1 7.86 17.29 75.54
N PRO A 2 7.70 18.33 74.72
CA PRO A 2 7.75 18.19 73.27
C PRO A 2 9.20 17.91 72.85
N ARG A 3 9.42 16.90 72.00
CA ARG A 3 10.75 16.57 71.48
C ARG A 3 11.11 17.59 70.40
N SER A 4 12.15 18.39 70.65
CA SER A 4 12.63 19.44 69.76
C SER A 4 13.22 18.85 68.47
N ALA A 5 12.93 19.48 67.33
CA ALA A 5 13.37 19.06 65.99
C ALA A 5 14.90 19.06 65.77
N ALA A 6 15.67 19.49 66.76
CA ALA A 6 17.14 19.45 66.75
C ALA A 6 17.74 18.05 67.02
N ASP A 7 16.93 17.06 67.45
CA ASP A 7 17.41 15.70 67.73
C ASP A 7 17.44 14.78 66.49
N ALA A 8 16.87 15.23 65.36
CA ALA A 8 16.71 14.40 64.15
C ALA A 8 17.89 14.45 63.16
N THR A 9 18.92 15.28 63.41
CA THR A 9 20.04 15.48 62.46
C THR A 9 21.42 15.24 63.06
N ARG A 10 21.52 14.67 64.26
CA ARG A 10 22.82 14.30 64.83
C ARG A 10 23.19 12.87 64.46
N PHE A 11 23.68 12.72 63.23
CA PHE A 11 24.56 11.65 62.77
C PHE A 11 24.27 10.27 63.37
N THR A 12 23.14 9.68 62.98
CA THR A 12 22.98 8.24 63.05
C THR A 12 23.94 7.62 62.03
N ALA A 13 25.11 7.20 62.51
CA ALA A 13 25.98 6.32 61.75
C ALA A 13 25.19 5.05 61.42
N THR A 14 24.68 4.94 60.20
CA THR A 14 24.11 3.72 59.63
C THR A 14 25.23 2.75 59.23
N ALA A 15 26.14 2.48 60.18
CA ALA A 15 27.00 1.31 60.10
C ALA A 15 26.25 0.14 60.74
N PRO A 16 26.14 -1.03 60.08
CA PRO A 16 25.52 -2.19 60.70
C PRO A 16 26.31 -2.57 61.95
N HIS A 17 25.67 -2.47 63.12
CA HIS A 17 26.20 -2.95 64.39
C HIS A 17 26.42 -4.47 64.32
N ALA A 18 27.66 -4.89 64.11
CA ALA A 18 28.08 -6.28 64.14
C ALA A 18 28.17 -6.77 65.59
N HIS A 19 27.02 -7.04 66.20
CA HIS A 19 26.92 -7.78 67.46
C HIS A 19 26.61 -9.26 67.18
N SER A 20 27.59 -10.00 66.66
CA SER A 20 27.60 -11.46 66.75
C SER A 20 28.69 -11.88 67.72
N LYS A 21 28.28 -12.55 68.80
CA LYS A 21 29.12 -13.17 69.82
C LYS A 21 30.33 -13.86 69.17
N SER A 22 31.52 -13.57 69.69
CA SER A 22 32.77 -14.28 69.35
C SER A 22 32.61 -15.77 69.68
N SER A 23 32.13 -16.55 68.71
CA SER A 23 32.24 -18.00 68.75
C SER A 23 33.71 -18.34 68.58
N ARG A 24 34.31 -18.91 69.63
CA ARG A 24 35.64 -19.50 69.60
C ARG A 24 35.65 -20.56 68.51
N ILE A 25 36.28 -20.26 67.37
CA ILE A 25 36.55 -21.24 66.33
C ILE A 25 37.72 -22.10 66.83
N PRO A 26 37.55 -23.43 67.02
CA PRO A 26 38.69 -24.32 67.20
C PRO A 26 39.48 -24.34 65.89
N SER A 27 40.80 -24.18 66.00
CA SER A 27 41.76 -24.35 64.91
C SER A 27 41.72 -25.79 64.39
N ALA A 28 40.78 -26.09 63.52
CA ALA A 28 40.76 -27.29 62.70
C ALA A 28 41.19 -26.88 61.29
N SER A 29 42.46 -27.12 60.97
CA SER A 29 43.02 -26.97 59.64
C SER A 29 42.24 -27.83 58.63
N PRO A 30 41.62 -27.26 57.59
CA PRO A 30 41.23 -28.07 56.44
C PRO A 30 42.48 -28.30 55.61
N THR A 31 42.92 -29.55 55.53
CA THR A 31 43.93 -30.03 54.57
C THR A 31 43.42 -29.76 53.16
N MET A 32 43.74 -28.58 52.63
CA MET A 32 43.66 -28.26 51.21
C MET A 32 45.03 -28.56 50.59
N PRO A 33 45.10 -29.11 49.36
CA PRO A 33 46.37 -29.34 48.69
C PRO A 33 47.02 -27.98 48.41
N SER A 34 48.15 -27.74 49.08
CA SER A 34 48.96 -26.54 48.92
C SER A 34 49.64 -26.53 47.54
N PRO A 35 49.43 -25.51 46.68
CA PRO A 35 50.36 -25.21 45.60
C PRO A 35 51.49 -24.30 46.14
N PRO A 36 52.65 -24.28 45.48
CA PRO A 36 53.95 -24.06 46.12
C PRO A 36 54.10 -22.65 46.66
N ASN A 37 54.85 -22.55 47.76
CA ASN A 37 55.28 -21.32 48.44
C ASN A 37 55.92 -20.33 47.46
N ARG A 38 55.11 -19.51 46.79
CA ARG A 38 55.56 -18.37 45.98
C ARG A 38 55.20 -17.12 46.75
N GLN A 39 56.17 -16.23 46.91
CA GLN A 39 56.08 -14.94 47.62
C GLN A 39 55.01 -14.05 46.95
N GLU A 40 53.72 -14.29 47.24
CA GLU A 40 52.63 -13.43 46.78
C GLU A 40 52.65 -12.12 47.58
N THR A 41 52.51 -10.98 46.91
CA THR A 41 52.38 -9.69 47.60
C THR A 41 51.08 -9.67 48.41
N PRO A 42 51.02 -8.93 49.54
CA PRO A 42 49.80 -8.88 50.37
C PRO A 42 48.57 -8.40 49.58
N GLN A 43 48.76 -7.53 48.59
CA GLN A 43 47.70 -7.08 47.68
C GLN A 43 47.16 -8.21 46.81
N GLN A 44 48.04 -9.07 46.27
CA GLN A 44 47.65 -10.19 45.42
C GLN A 44 46.87 -11.25 46.20
N LYS A 45 47.22 -11.47 47.47
CA LYS A 45 46.47 -12.36 48.38
C LYS A 45 45.05 -11.83 48.64
N VAL A 46 44.89 -10.52 48.86
CA VAL A 46 43.56 -9.90 49.04
C VAL A 46 42.74 -10.00 47.77
N ALA A 47 43.33 -9.77 46.60
CA ALA A 47 42.64 -9.91 45.32
C ALA A 47 42.15 -11.35 45.11
N ARG A 48 42.98 -12.35 45.42
CA ARG A 48 42.60 -13.77 45.35
C ARG A 48 41.48 -14.11 46.34
N LEU A 49 41.56 -13.63 47.58
CA LEU A 49 40.54 -13.86 48.59
C LEU A 49 39.22 -13.16 48.22
N ARG A 50 39.26 -11.96 47.64
CA ARG A 50 38.07 -11.29 47.10
C ARG A 50 37.48 -12.08 45.93
N ALA A 51 38.30 -12.57 45.00
CA ALA A 51 37.84 -13.42 43.90
C ALA A 51 37.23 -14.74 44.40
N ALA A 52 37.85 -15.38 45.40
CA ALA A 52 37.32 -16.59 46.03
C ALA A 52 36.01 -16.32 46.79
N ALA A 53 35.90 -15.17 47.48
CA ALA A 53 34.68 -14.77 48.17
C ALA A 53 33.55 -14.41 47.20
N LEU A 54 33.84 -13.74 46.08
CA LEU A 54 32.86 -13.48 45.01
C LEU A 54 32.40 -14.79 44.38
N LYS A 55 33.32 -15.72 44.09
CA LYS A 55 33.00 -17.07 43.60
C LYS A 55 32.18 -17.89 44.58
N ALA A 56 32.43 -17.76 45.90
CA ALA A 56 31.63 -18.40 46.93
C ALA A 56 30.21 -17.81 47.03
N LYS A 57 30.07 -16.49 46.82
CA LYS A 57 28.75 -15.84 46.74
C LYS A 57 27.96 -16.31 45.50
N GLU A 58 28.61 -16.48 44.35
CA GLU A 58 28.01 -17.07 43.14
C GLU A 58 27.63 -18.56 43.32
N GLY A 59 28.28 -19.26 44.25
CA GLY A 59 28.00 -20.65 44.62
C GLY A 59 26.71 -20.83 45.43
N ASN A 60 26.22 -19.78 46.09
CA ASN A 60 24.99 -19.83 46.90
C ASN A 60 23.71 -19.59 46.09
N ILE A 61 23.84 -19.38 44.79
CA ILE A 61 22.71 -19.18 43.87
C ILE A 61 22.22 -20.55 43.43
N SER A 62 20.96 -20.88 43.75
CA SER A 62 20.33 -22.14 43.34
C SER A 62 20.41 -22.33 41.82
N ALA A 63 20.67 -23.55 41.36
CA ALA A 63 20.75 -23.86 39.93
C ALA A 63 19.44 -23.47 39.19
N PHE A 64 18.31 -23.56 39.88
CA PHE A 64 17.01 -23.12 39.37
C PHE A 64 16.98 -21.60 39.12
N ASP A 65 17.52 -20.80 40.05
CA ASP A 65 17.57 -19.34 39.93
C ASP A 65 18.45 -18.91 38.73
N LYS A 66 19.55 -19.65 38.46
CA LYS A 66 20.37 -19.44 37.25
C LYS A 66 19.59 -19.68 35.95
N VAL A 67 18.74 -20.72 35.91
CA VAL A 67 17.88 -21.01 34.76
C VAL A 67 16.81 -19.93 34.59
N VAL A 68 16.20 -19.46 35.68
CA VAL A 68 15.19 -18.39 35.66
C VAL A 68 15.78 -17.08 35.14
N VAL A 69 16.95 -16.67 35.62
CA VAL A 69 17.65 -15.47 35.14
C VAL A 69 17.97 -15.58 33.66
N ARG A 70 18.46 -16.74 33.21
CA ARG A 70 18.75 -16.97 31.78
C ARG A 70 17.47 -16.99 30.93
N GLY A 71 16.39 -17.54 31.48
CA GLY A 71 15.06 -17.60 30.88
C GLY A 71 14.49 -16.21 30.64
N ARG A 72 14.63 -15.28 31.59
CA ARG A 72 14.18 -13.89 31.42
C ARG A 72 14.86 -13.21 30.23
N VAL A 73 16.17 -13.36 30.12
CA VAL A 73 16.94 -12.81 28.98
C VAL A 73 16.49 -13.43 27.66
N TRP A 74 16.16 -14.72 27.64
CA TRP A 74 15.65 -15.40 26.45
C TRP A 74 14.23 -14.96 26.08
N ALA A 75 13.36 -14.76 27.07
CA ALA A 75 12.01 -14.26 26.86
C ALA A 75 12.05 -12.84 26.26
N ASP A 76 12.89 -11.96 26.79
CA ASP A 76 13.08 -10.61 26.24
C ASP A 76 13.65 -10.65 24.82
N ARG A 77 14.57 -11.59 24.54
CA ARG A 77 15.14 -11.79 23.20
C ARG A 77 14.10 -12.31 22.21
N ALA A 78 13.26 -13.26 22.63
CA ALA A 78 12.21 -13.83 21.83
C ALA A 78 11.12 -12.79 21.51
N HIS A 79 10.71 -12.00 22.51
CA HIS A 79 9.76 -10.91 22.28
C HIS A 79 10.29 -9.91 21.27
N ARG A 80 11.55 -9.47 21.39
CA ARG A 80 12.19 -8.59 20.40
C ARG A 80 12.31 -9.21 19.01
N PHE A 81 12.61 -10.50 18.92
CA PHE A 81 12.67 -11.19 17.65
C PHE A 81 11.28 -11.23 16.97
N VAL A 82 10.24 -11.57 17.72
CA VAL A 82 8.86 -11.60 17.21
C VAL A 82 8.41 -10.21 16.75
N THR A 83 8.66 -9.16 17.53
CA THR A 83 8.26 -7.80 17.14
C THR A 83 9.01 -7.33 15.91
N LEU A 84 10.33 -7.53 15.84
CA LEU A 84 11.11 -7.18 14.65
C LEU A 84 10.72 -8.01 13.43
N SER A 85 10.40 -9.30 13.61
CA SER A 85 9.88 -10.14 12.53
C SER A 85 8.53 -9.63 12.03
N LEU A 86 7.63 -9.23 12.92
CA LEU A 86 6.31 -8.74 12.54
C LEU A 86 6.41 -7.41 11.78
N VAL A 87 7.28 -6.51 12.23
CA VAL A 87 7.58 -5.25 11.53
C VAL A 87 8.25 -5.49 10.18
N GLY A 88 9.17 -6.45 10.09
CA GLY A 88 9.79 -6.84 8.83
C GLY A 88 8.78 -7.43 7.85
N LEU A 89 7.88 -8.29 8.33
CA LEU A 89 6.83 -8.90 7.53
C LEU A 89 5.85 -7.86 6.98
N THR A 90 5.42 -6.89 7.80
CA THR A 90 4.52 -5.82 7.34
C THR A 90 5.19 -4.92 6.31
N GLY A 91 6.47 -4.59 6.49
CA GLY A 91 7.26 -3.86 5.50
C GLY A 91 7.36 -4.62 4.16
N LEU A 92 7.66 -5.92 4.21
CA LEU A 92 7.76 -6.75 3.01
C LEU A 92 6.41 -6.88 2.29
N SER A 93 5.33 -7.01 3.05
CA SER A 93 3.95 -7.03 2.53
C SER A 93 3.61 -5.73 1.79
N ALA A 94 3.95 -4.57 2.35
CA ALA A 94 3.72 -3.28 1.72
C ALA A 94 4.49 -3.15 0.39
N ILE A 95 5.77 -3.56 0.36
CA ILE A 95 6.56 -3.58 -0.87
C ILE A 95 5.90 -4.49 -1.91
N TYR A 96 5.51 -5.70 -1.53
CA TYR A 96 4.84 -6.63 -2.43
C TYR A 96 3.53 -6.07 -3.00
N ALA A 97 2.73 -5.39 -2.17
CA ALA A 97 1.51 -4.73 -2.62
C ALA A 97 1.78 -3.66 -3.67
N THR A 98 2.81 -2.82 -3.49
CA THR A 98 3.17 -1.80 -4.50
C THR A 98 3.58 -2.43 -5.84
N VAL A 99 4.31 -3.54 -5.81
CA VAL A 99 4.69 -4.28 -7.02
C VAL A 99 3.43 -4.84 -7.70
N ALA A 100 2.53 -5.46 -6.96
CA ALA A 100 1.29 -6.03 -7.50
C ALA A 100 0.36 -4.96 -8.12
N ILE A 101 0.19 -3.81 -7.45
CA ILE A 101 -0.60 -2.70 -7.98
C ILE A 101 0.04 -2.16 -9.26
N THR A 102 1.37 -2.00 -9.27
CA THR A 102 2.10 -1.50 -10.43
C THR A 102 1.97 -2.46 -11.62
N ASP A 103 2.09 -3.77 -11.39
CA ASP A 103 1.96 -4.79 -12.43
C ASP A 103 0.55 -4.80 -13.04
N MET A 104 -0.50 -4.75 -12.20
CA MET A 104 -1.88 -4.65 -12.65
C MET A 104 -2.12 -3.40 -13.50
N LEU A 105 -1.61 -2.23 -13.06
CA LEU A 105 -1.74 -0.98 -13.80
C LEU A 105 -1.05 -1.07 -15.16
N LEU A 106 0.17 -1.62 -15.21
CA LEU A 106 0.93 -1.73 -16.45
C LEU A 106 0.23 -2.65 -17.46
N HIS A 107 -0.33 -3.77 -16.99
CA HIS A 107 -1.09 -4.69 -17.83
C HIS A 107 -2.36 -4.05 -18.39
N ASN A 108 -3.11 -3.35 -17.55
CA ASN A 108 -4.31 -2.63 -17.99
C ASN A 108 -3.97 -1.52 -18.99
N ARG A 109 -2.84 -0.82 -18.81
CA ARG A 109 -2.36 0.19 -19.77
C ARG A 109 -2.00 -0.45 -21.12
N ARG A 110 -1.37 -1.62 -21.15
CA ARG A 110 -1.04 -2.33 -22.40
C ARG A 110 -2.28 -2.75 -23.16
N LYS A 111 -3.25 -3.41 -22.51
CA LYS A 111 -4.51 -3.79 -23.13
C LYS A 111 -5.30 -2.60 -23.67
N LYS A 112 -5.37 -1.51 -22.89
CA LYS A 112 -5.99 -0.27 -23.35
C LYS A 112 -5.30 0.27 -24.60
N ARG A 113 -3.96 0.34 -24.61
CA ARG A 113 -3.19 0.82 -25.78
C ARG A 113 -3.45 -0.01 -27.04
N GLU A 114 -3.52 -1.33 -26.94
CA GLU A 114 -3.83 -2.20 -28.08
C GLU A 114 -5.23 -1.94 -28.62
N TYR A 115 -6.22 -1.88 -27.73
CA TYR A 115 -7.59 -1.54 -28.11
C TYR A 115 -7.67 -0.16 -28.78
N PHE A 116 -7.01 0.85 -28.21
CA PHE A 116 -6.99 2.19 -28.76
C PHE A 116 -6.23 2.29 -30.09
N ALA A 117 -5.15 1.54 -30.27
CA ALA A 117 -4.45 1.49 -31.54
C ALA A 117 -5.38 0.97 -32.65
N GLN A 118 -6.13 -0.10 -32.39
CA GLN A 118 -7.13 -0.61 -33.33
C GLN A 118 -8.23 0.42 -33.61
N GLN A 119 -8.75 1.05 -32.56
CA GLN A 119 -9.86 2.00 -32.68
C GLN A 119 -9.46 3.28 -33.41
N SER A 120 -8.26 3.79 -33.15
CA SER A 120 -7.67 4.93 -33.86
C SER A 120 -7.42 4.61 -35.33
N HIS A 121 -7.02 3.38 -35.65
CA HIS A 121 -6.82 2.95 -37.03
C HIS A 121 -8.16 2.92 -37.79
N LEU A 122 -9.20 2.31 -37.22
CA LEU A 122 -10.55 2.29 -37.83
C LEU A 122 -11.09 3.70 -38.07
N LEU A 123 -10.92 4.58 -37.08
CA LEU A 123 -11.33 5.98 -37.17
C LEU A 123 -10.53 6.74 -38.24
N SER A 124 -9.22 6.50 -38.35
CA SER A 124 -8.41 7.15 -39.40
C SER A 124 -8.85 6.73 -40.80
N VAL A 125 -9.24 5.47 -40.98
CA VAL A 125 -9.77 4.96 -42.25
C VAL A 125 -11.13 5.58 -42.56
N SER A 126 -12.01 5.72 -41.55
CA SER A 126 -13.33 6.33 -41.78
C SER A 126 -13.25 7.83 -42.09
N ILE A 127 -12.30 8.57 -41.49
CA ILE A 127 -12.02 9.96 -41.88
C ILE A 127 -11.53 10.04 -43.33
N ALA A 128 -10.61 9.16 -43.73
CA ALA A 128 -10.06 9.17 -45.08
C ALA A 128 -11.14 8.85 -46.14
N ASP A 129 -12.02 7.88 -45.85
CA ASP A 129 -13.15 7.53 -46.71
C ASP A 129 -14.17 8.68 -46.81
N ALA A 130 -14.54 9.28 -45.68
CA ALA A 130 -15.40 10.45 -45.64
C ALA A 130 -14.83 11.62 -46.46
N ALA A 131 -13.52 11.88 -46.35
CA ALA A 131 -12.84 12.93 -47.09
C ALA A 131 -12.83 12.65 -48.62
N ALA A 132 -12.64 11.38 -49.02
CA ALA A 132 -12.72 10.98 -50.42
C ALA A 132 -14.15 11.16 -50.97
N ALA A 133 -15.17 10.77 -50.21
CA ALA A 133 -16.56 10.96 -50.59
C ALA A 133 -16.96 12.45 -50.66
N GLU A 134 -16.45 13.30 -49.77
CA GLU A 134 -16.65 14.76 -49.82
C GLU A 134 -16.05 15.35 -51.10
N ALA A 135 -14.83 14.92 -51.46
CA ALA A 135 -14.17 15.36 -52.68
C ALA A 135 -14.91 14.93 -53.97
N LEU A 136 -15.57 13.78 -53.93
CA LEU A 136 -16.41 13.27 -55.03
C LEU A 136 -17.83 13.88 -55.02
N GLY A 137 -18.21 14.60 -53.98
CA GLY A 137 -19.54 15.19 -53.81
C GLY A 137 -20.64 14.18 -53.47
N THR A 138 -20.29 12.94 -53.12
CA THR A 138 -21.22 11.86 -52.75
C THR A 138 -21.21 11.55 -51.25
N ALA A 139 -20.69 12.47 -50.43
CA ALA A 139 -20.60 12.28 -48.99
C ALA A 139 -21.98 12.17 -48.34
N THR A 140 -22.12 11.18 -47.47
CA THR A 140 -23.31 11.02 -46.64
C THR A 140 -23.30 12.05 -45.50
N GLU A 141 -24.49 12.41 -44.98
CA GLU A 141 -24.62 13.31 -43.83
C GLU A 141 -23.75 12.91 -42.62
N PRO A 142 -23.67 11.63 -42.20
CA PRO A 142 -22.79 11.23 -41.09
C PRO A 142 -21.30 11.43 -41.41
N GLN A 143 -20.86 11.19 -42.65
CA GLN A 143 -19.48 11.43 -43.07
C GLN A 143 -19.11 12.92 -42.99
N ILE A 144 -20.03 13.79 -43.40
CA ILE A 144 -19.86 15.25 -43.30
C ILE A 144 -19.82 15.70 -41.83
N ALA A 145 -20.71 15.17 -40.99
CA ALA A 145 -20.74 15.48 -39.56
C ALA A 145 -19.44 15.02 -38.86
N LEU A 146 -18.91 13.86 -39.24
CA LEU A 146 -17.65 13.34 -38.74
C LEU A 146 -16.47 14.25 -39.10
N LEU A 147 -16.40 14.72 -40.34
CA LEU A 147 -15.38 15.67 -40.81
C LEU A 147 -15.47 17.03 -40.09
N LYS A 148 -16.68 17.55 -39.86
CA LYS A 148 -16.89 18.79 -39.11
C LYS A 148 -16.36 18.67 -37.69
N ARG A 149 -16.70 17.59 -36.98
CA ARG A 149 -16.19 17.31 -35.62
C ARG A 149 -14.67 17.20 -35.59
N GLU A 150 -14.05 16.61 -36.62
CA GLU A 150 -12.59 16.56 -36.72
C GLU A 150 -11.96 17.95 -36.90
N ARG A 151 -12.50 18.76 -37.83
CA ARG A 151 -12.02 20.12 -38.11
C ARG A 151 -12.18 21.04 -36.90
N GLU A 152 -13.33 21.00 -36.23
CA GLU A 152 -13.60 21.77 -35.00
C GLU A 152 -12.63 21.40 -33.89
N HIS A 153 -12.38 20.10 -33.71
CA HIS A 153 -11.43 19.63 -32.70
C HIS A 153 -9.98 20.02 -33.03
N ALA A 154 -9.58 19.93 -34.30
CA ALA A 154 -8.26 20.37 -34.74
C ALA A 154 -8.05 21.88 -34.47
N ALA A 155 -9.06 22.70 -34.73
CA ALA A 155 -9.03 24.13 -34.41
C ALA A 155 -8.90 24.37 -32.89
N TYR A 156 -9.66 23.65 -32.07
CA TYR A 156 -9.58 23.74 -30.62
C TYR A 156 -8.20 23.34 -30.06
N LEU A 157 -7.58 22.29 -30.63
CA LEU A 157 -6.23 21.90 -30.26
C LEU A 157 -5.19 22.97 -30.61
N GLU A 158 -5.32 23.60 -31.78
CA GLU A 158 -4.45 24.70 -32.18
C GLU A 158 -4.60 25.90 -31.24
N GLU A 159 -5.82 26.22 -30.82
CA GLU A 159 -6.09 27.25 -29.81
C GLU A 159 -5.43 26.92 -28.47
N LEU A 160 -5.52 25.66 -28.03
CA LEU A 160 -4.84 25.18 -26.82
C LEU A 160 -3.32 25.25 -26.95
N GLU A 161 -2.75 24.90 -28.10
CA GLU A 161 -1.30 25.00 -28.33
C GLU A 161 -0.83 26.45 -28.35
N ARG A 162 -1.62 27.36 -28.92
CA ARG A 162 -1.38 28.80 -28.85
C ARG A 162 -1.41 29.30 -27.40
N GLN A 163 -2.32 28.80 -26.57
CA GLN A 163 -2.39 29.11 -25.14
C GLN A 163 -1.26 28.45 -24.33
N LYS A 164 -0.86 27.23 -24.67
CA LYS A 164 0.22 26.45 -24.01
C LYS A 164 1.63 26.87 -24.41
N ASN A 165 1.77 27.84 -25.31
CA ASN A 165 3.02 28.52 -25.58
C ASN A 165 3.08 29.88 -24.86
N PRO A 166 2.97 29.95 -23.51
CA PRO A 166 3.28 31.18 -22.80
C PRO A 166 4.76 31.45 -23.08
N GLY A 167 5.05 32.68 -23.51
CA GLY A 167 6.41 33.10 -23.85
C GLY A 167 7.35 32.77 -22.70
N VAL A 168 8.64 32.58 -22.99
CA VAL A 168 9.66 32.19 -21.98
C VAL A 168 9.57 33.06 -20.71
N VAL A 169 9.21 34.34 -20.86
CA VAL A 169 8.98 35.31 -19.77
C VAL A 169 7.82 34.93 -18.85
N GLU A 170 6.69 34.48 -19.40
CA GLU A 170 5.48 34.16 -18.65
C GLU A 170 5.66 32.88 -17.82
N ARG A 171 6.40 31.89 -18.33
CA ARG A 171 6.82 30.69 -17.57
C ARG A 171 7.68 31.04 -16.36
N THR A 172 8.60 32.00 -16.51
CA THR A 172 9.44 32.44 -15.37
C THR A 172 8.64 33.20 -14.32
N LYS A 173 7.65 34.00 -14.74
CA LYS A 173 6.73 34.69 -13.80
C LYS A 173 5.85 33.68 -13.08
N GLU A 174 5.29 32.70 -13.79
CA GLU A 174 4.45 31.67 -13.20
C GLU A 174 5.23 30.85 -12.17
N TRP A 175 6.49 30.50 -12.43
CA TRP A 175 7.35 29.86 -11.44
C TRP A 175 7.69 30.76 -10.24
N LEU A 176 7.97 32.05 -10.46
CA LEU A 176 8.27 33.00 -9.38
C LEU A 176 7.06 33.29 -8.48
N PHE A 177 5.86 33.30 -9.06
CA PHE A 177 4.61 33.60 -8.36
C PHE A 177 3.80 32.35 -7.97
N SER A 178 4.18 31.14 -8.42
CA SER A 178 3.51 29.90 -7.98
C SER A 178 3.73 29.62 -6.49
N GLY A 179 4.76 30.22 -5.88
CA GLY A 179 4.97 30.17 -4.44
C GLY A 179 4.04 31.11 -3.65
N LEU A 180 3.50 32.17 -4.27
CA LEU A 180 2.62 33.14 -3.62
C LEU A 180 1.12 32.83 -3.82
N LYS A 181 0.79 32.09 -4.88
CA LYS A 181 -0.59 31.71 -5.23
C LYS A 181 -1.06 30.39 -4.60
N ARG A 182 -0.18 29.67 -3.92
CA ARG A 182 -0.46 28.33 -3.38
C ARG A 182 -1.08 28.35 -1.98
N ASP A 183 -1.26 29.52 -1.36
CA ASP A 183 -1.81 29.65 -0.01
C ASP A 183 -3.32 29.91 0.05
N GLU A 184 -4.00 30.10 -1.09
CA GLU A 184 -5.45 30.30 -1.12
C GLU A 184 -6.15 29.23 -1.97
N GLY A 185 -6.30 28.05 -1.38
CA GLY A 185 -7.27 27.03 -1.79
C GLY A 185 -6.82 26.14 -2.94
N GLU A 186 -6.45 24.90 -2.63
CA GLU A 186 -7.08 23.71 -3.22
C GLU A 186 -6.49 22.43 -2.60
N GLU A 187 -7.39 21.67 -1.98
CA GLU A 187 -7.13 20.36 -1.39
C GLU A 187 -6.65 19.38 -2.46
N ALA A 188 -5.62 18.62 -2.08
CA ALA A 188 -4.96 17.61 -2.90
C ALA A 188 -5.88 16.41 -3.19
N GLY A 189 -6.73 16.56 -4.21
CA GLY A 189 -7.33 15.45 -4.94
C GLY A 189 -6.33 14.90 -5.95
N SER A 190 -5.65 13.80 -5.58
CA SER A 190 -4.74 13.01 -6.40
C SER A 190 -5.31 12.76 -7.81
N LYS A 191 -4.85 13.53 -8.80
CA LYS A 191 -5.03 13.22 -10.21
C LYS A 191 -3.99 12.17 -10.57
N ASP A 192 -4.49 10.99 -10.95
CA ASP A 192 -3.73 9.92 -11.56
C ASP A 192 -2.67 10.45 -12.52
N GLY A 193 -1.45 9.90 -12.44
CA GLY A 193 -0.28 10.27 -13.25
C GLY A 193 -0.39 9.88 -14.73
N THR A 194 -1.54 10.14 -15.35
CA THR A 194 -1.71 10.15 -16.79
C THR A 194 -1.51 11.60 -17.24
N PRO A 195 -0.59 11.89 -18.19
CA PRO A 195 -0.45 13.24 -18.71
C PRO A 195 -1.83 13.66 -19.25
N ALA A 196 -2.34 14.82 -18.80
CA ALA A 196 -3.72 15.26 -19.06
C ALA A 196 -4.12 15.28 -20.55
N GLY A 197 -3.15 15.29 -21.47
CA GLY A 197 -3.39 15.18 -22.91
C GLY A 197 -3.69 13.77 -23.43
N GLU A 198 -3.19 12.71 -22.79
CA GLU A 198 -3.44 11.33 -23.24
C GLU A 198 -4.89 10.92 -22.92
N GLY A 199 -5.36 11.19 -21.70
CA GLY A 199 -6.73 10.83 -21.26
C GLY A 199 -7.84 11.40 -22.16
N MET A 200 -7.70 12.67 -22.55
CA MET A 200 -8.68 13.36 -23.40
C MET A 200 -8.72 12.78 -24.83
N ALA A 201 -7.57 12.38 -25.39
CA ALA A 201 -7.52 11.72 -26.70
C ALA A 201 -8.16 10.33 -26.67
N TYR A 202 -8.01 9.60 -25.57
CA TYR A 202 -8.64 8.28 -25.37
C TYR A 202 -10.17 8.38 -25.30
N ASP A 203 -10.71 9.30 -24.51
CA ASP A 203 -12.17 9.49 -24.39
C ASP A 203 -12.80 9.92 -25.72
N ARG A 204 -12.09 10.72 -26.52
CA ARG A 204 -12.52 11.14 -27.87
C ARG A 204 -12.69 9.96 -28.82
N VAL A 205 -11.65 9.13 -28.96
CA VAL A 205 -11.67 7.98 -29.89
C VAL A 205 -12.79 7.01 -29.51
N LEU A 206 -13.03 6.81 -28.22
CA LEU A 206 -14.14 6.01 -27.72
C LEU A 206 -15.50 6.62 -28.07
N ALA A 207 -15.70 7.91 -27.80
CA ALA A 207 -16.97 8.59 -28.09
C ALA A 207 -17.30 8.59 -29.58
N GLN A 208 -16.30 8.79 -30.45
CA GLN A 208 -16.50 8.82 -31.90
C GLN A 208 -16.85 7.43 -32.45
N VAL A 209 -16.25 6.36 -31.93
CA VAL A 209 -16.66 5.01 -32.36
C VAL A 209 -18.00 4.58 -31.76
N GLN A 210 -18.33 4.99 -30.54
CA GLN A 210 -19.67 4.76 -29.99
C GLN A 210 -20.75 5.46 -30.84
N ALA A 211 -20.51 6.70 -31.28
CA ALA A 211 -21.41 7.41 -32.18
C ALA A 211 -21.56 6.67 -33.53
N LEU A 212 -20.46 6.23 -34.13
CA LEU A 212 -20.51 5.45 -35.38
C LEU A 212 -21.28 4.13 -35.23
N ASN A 213 -21.08 3.42 -34.12
CA ASN A 213 -21.79 2.16 -33.87
C ASN A 213 -23.29 2.40 -33.63
N ALA A 214 -23.67 3.43 -32.86
CA ALA A 214 -25.06 3.78 -32.63
C ALA A 214 -25.78 4.19 -33.94
N GLU A 215 -25.11 4.94 -34.80
CA GLU A 215 -25.68 5.36 -36.09
C GLU A 215 -25.80 4.17 -37.08
N GLN A 216 -24.85 3.23 -37.07
CA GLN A 216 -25.00 1.97 -37.83
C GLN A 216 -26.15 1.09 -37.33
N GLU A 217 -26.46 1.12 -36.03
CA GLU A 217 -27.63 0.43 -35.49
C GLU A 217 -28.92 1.09 -35.97
N THR A 218 -28.97 2.43 -36.02
CA THR A 218 -30.15 3.14 -36.56
C THR A 218 -30.39 2.86 -38.04
N GLU A 219 -29.34 2.85 -38.87
CA GLU A 219 -29.49 2.49 -40.30
C GLU A 219 -29.93 1.04 -40.51
N LYS A 220 -29.45 0.12 -39.66
CA LYS A 220 -29.90 -1.28 -39.69
C LYS A 220 -31.34 -1.44 -39.24
N GLU A 221 -31.78 -0.68 -38.24
CA GLU A 221 -33.17 -0.68 -37.78
C GLU A 221 -34.13 -0.08 -38.82
N GLU A 222 -33.76 1.03 -39.47
CA GLU A 222 -34.52 1.62 -40.56
C GLU A 222 -34.59 0.68 -41.77
N GLY A 223 -33.47 0.05 -42.15
CA GLY A 223 -33.44 -0.97 -43.20
C GLY A 223 -34.30 -2.19 -42.88
N ARG A 224 -34.35 -2.62 -41.61
CA ARG A 224 -35.18 -3.74 -41.15
C ARG A 224 -36.68 -3.40 -41.07
N MET A 225 -37.03 -2.13 -40.88
CA MET A 225 -38.40 -1.64 -40.98
C MET A 225 -38.89 -1.56 -42.43
N LEU A 226 -38.01 -1.21 -43.37
CA LEU A 226 -38.32 -1.14 -44.80
C LEU A 226 -38.50 -2.52 -45.46
N ASP A 227 -37.90 -3.58 -44.90
CA ASP A 227 -38.01 -4.95 -45.42
C ASP A 227 -39.16 -5.77 -44.79
N ARG A 228 -40.09 -5.13 -44.08
CA ARG A 228 -41.31 -5.77 -43.55
C ARG A 228 -42.47 -5.59 -44.54
N PRO A 229 -42.80 -6.58 -45.41
CA PRO A 229 -44.01 -6.52 -46.21
C PRO A 229 -45.22 -6.54 -45.27
N GLY A 230 -46.20 -5.70 -45.58
CA GLY A 230 -47.20 -5.22 -44.63
C GLY A 230 -48.04 -6.29 -43.95
N GLU A 231 -48.22 -6.12 -42.64
CA GLU A 231 -49.38 -6.66 -41.94
C GLU A 231 -49.76 -5.67 -40.83
N ALA A 232 -50.83 -4.94 -41.09
CA ALA A 232 -51.44 -3.99 -40.16
C ALA A 232 -52.38 -4.75 -39.22
N SER A 233 -52.09 -4.71 -37.92
CA SER A 233 -53.06 -4.52 -36.82
C SER A 233 -52.38 -4.69 -35.46
N SER A 234 -52.55 -3.68 -34.60
CA SER A 234 -52.00 -3.55 -33.25
C SER A 234 -52.74 -4.43 -32.21
N PRO A 235 -52.52 -4.27 -30.90
CA PRO A 235 -51.47 -4.91 -30.09
C PRO A 235 -52.08 -5.78 -28.96
N SER A 236 -51.35 -6.77 -28.42
CA SER A 236 -51.63 -7.28 -27.05
C SER A 236 -50.44 -8.04 -26.46
N PRO A 237 -50.10 -7.83 -25.17
CA PRO A 237 -49.00 -8.47 -24.49
C PRO A 237 -49.50 -9.67 -23.68
N SER A 238 -49.10 -10.89 -24.05
CA SER A 238 -48.92 -12.01 -23.11
C SER A 238 -48.68 -13.29 -23.89
N SER A 239 -47.55 -13.94 -23.61
CA SER A 239 -47.45 -15.38 -23.29
C SER A 239 -46.09 -15.90 -23.75
N THR A 240 -45.26 -16.16 -22.74
CA THR A 240 -44.23 -17.21 -22.73
C THR A 240 -44.62 -18.44 -23.56
N PRO A 241 -43.64 -19.07 -24.20
CA PRO A 241 -43.37 -20.45 -23.83
C PRO A 241 -41.94 -20.64 -23.36
N SER A 242 -41.84 -21.22 -22.17
CA SER A 242 -40.67 -21.87 -21.63
C SER A 242 -40.18 -23.00 -22.55
N LEU A 243 -38.90 -23.03 -22.85
CA LEU A 243 -38.12 -24.27 -23.01
C LEU A 243 -36.66 -23.99 -22.62
N GLN A 244 -36.25 -24.71 -21.58
CA GLN A 244 -34.88 -24.97 -21.09
C GLN A 244 -33.93 -25.31 -22.27
N SER A 245 -32.61 -25.09 -22.25
CA SER A 245 -31.62 -25.10 -21.17
C SER A 245 -30.25 -24.73 -21.76
N GLU A 246 -29.48 -23.86 -21.11
CA GLU A 246 -28.01 -23.86 -21.03
C GLU A 246 -27.64 -23.04 -19.78
N PRO A 247 -26.98 -23.61 -18.75
CA PRO A 247 -26.69 -22.90 -17.51
C PRO A 247 -25.45 -22.00 -17.68
N SER A 248 -25.70 -20.70 -17.78
CA SER A 248 -24.68 -19.69 -17.57
C SER A 248 -24.20 -19.71 -16.11
N SER A 249 -22.88 -19.80 -15.97
CA SER A 249 -22.15 -19.67 -14.71
C SER A 249 -22.40 -18.29 -14.09
N SER A 250 -23.41 -18.19 -13.24
CA SER A 250 -23.59 -17.05 -12.34
C SER A 250 -22.99 -17.39 -10.98
N SER A 251 -22.14 -16.47 -10.54
CA SER A 251 -21.32 -16.52 -9.35
C SER A 251 -22.15 -16.66 -8.08
N SER A 252 -22.16 -17.87 -7.51
CA SER A 252 -22.43 -18.06 -6.09
C SER A 252 -21.32 -17.40 -5.29
N SER A 253 -21.64 -16.29 -4.63
CA SER A 253 -20.87 -15.75 -3.52
C SER A 253 -20.87 -16.77 -2.38
N ARG A 254 -19.94 -17.73 -2.46
CA ARG A 254 -19.66 -18.67 -1.37
C ARG A 254 -19.19 -17.86 -0.16
N SER A 255 -20.10 -17.61 0.77
CA SER A 255 -19.77 -17.00 2.05
C SER A 255 -18.89 -17.96 2.84
N TRP A 256 -17.77 -17.45 3.32
CA TRP A 256 -16.78 -18.12 4.17
C TRP A 256 -17.29 -18.49 5.58
N THR A 257 -18.60 -18.39 5.84
CA THR A 257 -19.21 -18.61 7.15
C THR A 257 -20.08 -19.88 7.24
N SER A 258 -20.20 -20.68 6.17
CA SER A 258 -21.08 -21.86 6.15
C SER A 258 -20.70 -23.00 7.10
N TRP A 259 -19.47 -23.00 7.64
CA TRP A 259 -18.95 -23.97 8.61
C TRP A 259 -19.33 -23.72 10.09
N LEU A 260 -19.93 -22.57 10.44
CA LEU A 260 -20.29 -22.26 11.84
C LEU A 260 -21.66 -22.80 12.28
N GLY A 261 -22.45 -23.39 11.37
CA GLY A 261 -23.87 -23.66 11.59
C GLY A 261 -24.29 -25.12 11.46
N THR A 262 -23.55 -26.08 12.03
CA THR A 262 -24.08 -27.45 12.19
C THR A 262 -23.49 -28.15 13.42
N ARG A 263 -24.02 -27.82 14.61
CA ARG A 263 -23.98 -28.68 15.80
C ARG A 263 -25.21 -28.41 16.69
N ARG A 264 -26.25 -29.21 16.47
CA ARG A 264 -27.14 -29.89 17.44
C ARG A 264 -28.54 -30.04 16.87
#